data_AF-A0A0B6Y7C8-F1
#
_entry.id   AF-A0A0B6Y7C8-F1
#
_cell.length_a   1.000
_cell.length_b   1.000
_cell.length_c   1.000
_cell.angle_alpha   90.00
_cell.angle_beta   90.00
_cell.angle_gamma   90.00
#
_symmetry.space_group_name_H-M   'P 1'
#
loop_
_entity.id
_entity.type
_entity.pdbx_description
1 polymer ?
#
loop_
_entity_poly.entity_id
_entity_poly.type
_entity_poly.pdbx_seq_one_letter_code
_entity_poly.pdbx_strand_id
1 'polypeptide(L)'
;GDHCNECPENMYGQGCSLKCSSNCLNEKCENVSGRCSQCHSGYRGDNCEVSTDLSPYWLLLLFYALVFVGLLLVQKHTRVNQLSETLNNQD
;
A
#
# COMPACT_ATOMS: atom_id res chain seq x y z
N GLY A 1 41.38 -9.72 8.63
CA GLY A 1 40.98 -10.60 7.53
C GLY A 1 39.50 -10.80 7.66
N ASP A 2 38.74 -10.25 6.73
CA ASP A 2 37.27 -10.21 6.71
C ASP A 2 36.70 -11.61 6.48
N HIS A 3 36.53 -12.37 7.56
CA HIS A 3 35.71 -13.58 7.52
C HIS A 3 34.23 -13.18 7.51
N CYS A 4 33.74 -12.73 6.35
CA CYS A 4 32.33 -12.88 6.03
C CYS A 4 32.07 -14.38 5.92
N ASN A 5 31.60 -14.98 7.02
CA ASN A 5 31.03 -16.32 6.97
C ASN A 5 29.86 -16.26 6.00
N GLU A 6 30.00 -16.86 4.83
CA GLU A 6 28.86 -17.06 3.93
C GLU A 6 27.78 -17.81 4.70
N CYS A 7 26.58 -17.22 4.74
CA CYS A 7 25.47 -17.89 5.38
C CYS A 7 24.93 -19.00 4.48
N PRO A 8 24.35 -20.07 5.07
CA PRO A 8 23.55 -21.03 4.31
C PRO A 8 22.48 -20.30 3.49
N GLU A 9 22.12 -20.86 2.33
CA GLU A 9 21.53 -20.08 1.23
C GLU A 9 20.45 -19.07 1.64
N ASN A 10 19.36 -19.41 2.29
CA ASN A 10 18.28 -18.47 2.59
C ASN A 10 18.44 -17.75 3.95
N MET A 11 19.66 -17.45 4.39
CA MET A 11 19.94 -16.92 5.73
C MET A 11 20.89 -15.71 5.70
N TYR A 12 20.80 -14.87 6.73
CA TYR A 12 21.64 -13.68 6.88
C TYR A 12 21.80 -13.27 8.35
N GLY A 13 22.61 -12.24 8.58
CA GLY A 13 22.83 -11.63 9.89
C GLY A 13 23.90 -12.34 10.72
N GLN A 14 24.09 -11.87 11.96
CA GLN A 14 25.12 -12.39 12.84
C GLN A 14 24.87 -13.88 13.16
N GLY A 15 25.82 -14.74 12.78
CA GLY A 15 25.70 -16.18 12.97
C GLY A 15 24.58 -16.82 12.14
N CYS A 16 24.12 -16.17 11.07
CA CYS A 16 23.06 -16.68 10.18
C CYS A 16 21.76 -16.99 10.92
N SER A 17 21.41 -16.16 11.91
CA SER A 17 20.21 -16.35 12.74
C SER A 17 18.92 -15.88 12.07
N LEU A 18 19.02 -15.11 10.98
CA LEU A 18 17.88 -14.53 10.27
C LEU A 18 17.68 -15.26 8.95
N LYS A 19 16.42 -15.36 8.50
CA LYS A 19 16.06 -15.94 7.20
C LYS A 19 15.78 -14.84 6.20
N CYS A 20 16.27 -15.02 4.98
CA CYS A 20 15.86 -14.20 3.84
C CYS A 20 14.34 -14.24 3.68
N SER A 21 13.77 -13.13 3.23
CA SER A 21 12.34 -13.06 2.91
C SER A 21 12.01 -14.02 1.76
N SER A 22 10.91 -14.75 1.88
CA SER A 22 10.39 -15.64 0.82
C SER A 22 9.93 -14.85 -0.42
N ASN A 23 9.80 -13.53 -0.29
CA ASN A 23 9.43 -12.65 -1.40
C ASN A 23 10.65 -12.19 -2.21
N CYS A 24 11.85 -12.59 -1.81
CA CYS A 24 13.08 -12.38 -2.57
C CYS A 24 13.19 -13.43 -3.67
N LEU A 25 13.66 -13.04 -4.84
CA LEU A 25 13.83 -13.96 -5.94
C LEU A 25 14.80 -15.08 -5.56
N ASN A 26 14.36 -16.33 -5.70
CA ASN A 26 15.10 -17.54 -5.29
C ASN A 26 15.44 -17.58 -3.79
N GLU A 27 14.75 -16.81 -2.95
CA GLU A 27 15.01 -16.68 -1.51
C GLU A 27 16.46 -16.27 -1.19
N LYS A 28 17.14 -15.58 -2.12
CA LYS A 28 18.53 -15.11 -1.97
C LYS A 28 18.56 -13.68 -1.48
N CYS A 29 19.38 -13.45 -0.46
CA CYS A 29 19.61 -12.12 0.10
C CYS A 29 21.07 -11.94 0.52
N GLU A 30 21.48 -10.69 0.75
CA GLU A 30 22.82 -10.33 1.19
C GLU A 30 23.08 -10.85 2.61
N ASN A 31 24.16 -11.62 2.79
CA ASN A 31 24.50 -12.31 4.05
C ASN A 31 24.57 -11.41 5.29
N VAL A 32 24.84 -10.10 5.13
CA VAL A 32 24.95 -9.16 6.25
C VAL A 32 23.63 -8.42 6.50
N SER A 33 23.07 -7.79 5.47
CA SER A 33 21.92 -6.89 5.59
C SER A 33 20.57 -7.59 5.40
N GLY A 34 20.55 -8.76 4.79
CA GLY A 34 19.33 -9.44 4.35
C GLY A 34 18.68 -8.81 3.13
N ARG A 35 19.37 -7.88 2.46
CA ARG A 35 18.83 -7.16 1.29
C ARG A 35 18.75 -8.05 0.07
N CYS A 36 17.65 -7.96 -0.65
CA CYS A 36 17.37 -8.74 -1.82
C CYS A 36 17.70 -7.97 -3.09
N SER A 37 18.32 -8.65 -4.05
CA SER A 37 18.67 -8.06 -5.35
C SER A 37 17.43 -7.82 -6.21
N GLN A 38 16.42 -8.68 -6.07
CA GLN A 38 15.15 -8.58 -6.77
C GLN A 38 14.02 -9.17 -5.92
N CYS A 39 12.85 -8.52 -5.97
CA CYS A 39 11.62 -8.98 -5.33
C CYS A 39 10.70 -9.67 -6.34
N HIS A 40 9.86 -10.58 -5.85
CA HIS A 40 8.72 -11.07 -6.61
C HIS A 40 7.77 -9.92 -6.98
N SER A 41 7.09 -10.07 -8.12
CA SER A 41 6.04 -9.13 -8.54
C SER A 41 5.04 -8.91 -7.42
N GLY A 42 4.72 -7.66 -7.13
CA GLY A 42 3.85 -7.32 -6.01
C GLY A 42 4.59 -6.96 -4.72
N TYR A 43 5.93 -7.06 -4.66
CA TYR A 43 6.72 -6.74 -3.47
C TYR A 43 7.82 -5.70 -3.75
N ARG A 44 8.14 -4.89 -2.74
CA ARG A 44 9.15 -3.83 -2.79
C ARG A 44 9.87 -3.68 -1.44
N GLY A 45 10.87 -2.80 -1.42
CA GLY A 45 11.74 -2.55 -0.27
C GLY A 45 12.98 -3.43 -0.28
N ASP A 46 13.94 -3.12 0.58
CA ASP A 46 15.24 -3.82 0.63
C ASP A 46 15.09 -5.31 0.95
N ASN A 47 14.10 -5.70 1.73
CA ASN A 47 13.84 -7.10 2.12
C ASN A 47 12.56 -7.67 1.48
N CYS A 48 11.99 -7.00 0.48
CA CYS A 48 10.76 -7.43 -0.21
C CYS A 48 9.56 -7.68 0.72
N GLU A 49 9.46 -6.95 1.83
CA GLU A 49 8.38 -7.10 2.82
C GLU A 49 7.19 -6.18 2.52
N VAL A 50 7.36 -5.17 1.66
CA VAL A 50 6.29 -4.23 1.33
C VAL A 50 5.47 -4.76 0.16
N SER A 51 4.26 -5.24 0.43
CA SER A 51 3.33 -5.66 -0.63
C SER A 51 2.68 -4.44 -1.31
N THR A 52 2.63 -4.48 -2.62
CA THR A 52 2.06 -3.42 -3.48
C THR A 52 0.61 -3.70 -3.84
N ASP A 53 0.11 -4.89 -3.51
CA ASP A 53 -1.28 -5.30 -3.71
C ASP A 53 -2.24 -4.59 -2.74
N LEU A 54 -1.72 -4.07 -1.63
CA LEU A 54 -2.44 -3.24 -0.66
C LEU A 54 -2.30 -1.75 -0.98
N SER A 55 -2.27 -1.40 -2.27
CA SER A 55 -2.16 -0.01 -2.66
C SER A 55 -3.35 0.80 -2.10
N PRO A 56 -3.12 1.80 -1.22
CA PRO A 56 -4.17 2.57 -0.59
C PRO A 56 -4.94 3.44 -1.59
N TYR A 57 -4.53 3.47 -2.86
CA TYR A 57 -5.27 4.15 -3.92
C TYR A 57 -6.71 3.66 -4.02
N TRP A 58 -7.02 2.39 -3.76
CA TRP A 58 -8.42 1.96 -3.72
C TRP A 58 -9.18 2.59 -2.56
N LEU A 59 -8.57 2.70 -1.37
CA LEU A 59 -9.17 3.38 -0.23
C LEU A 59 -9.30 4.90 -0.46
N LEU A 60 -8.31 5.52 -1.10
CA LEU A 60 -8.35 6.93 -1.48
C LEU A 60 -9.38 7.21 -2.59
N LEU A 61 -9.52 6.30 -3.57
CA LEU A 61 -10.54 6.37 -4.62
C LEU A 61 -11.94 6.16 -4.04
N LEU A 62 -12.11 5.20 -3.12
CA LEU A 62 -13.37 4.99 -2.40
C LEU A 62 -13.72 6.21 -1.55
N PHE A 63 -12.75 6.78 -0.83
CA PHE A 63 -12.96 8.00 -0.07
C PHE A 63 -13.36 9.17 -0.97
N TYR A 64 -12.65 9.37 -2.09
CA TYR A 64 -12.95 10.42 -3.07
C TYR A 64 -14.34 10.22 -3.70
N ALA A 65 -14.72 8.98 -4.01
CA ALA A 65 -16.05 8.65 -4.51
C ALA A 65 -17.15 8.95 -3.49
N LEU A 66 -16.96 8.61 -2.22
CA LEU A 66 -17.91 8.92 -1.14
C LEU A 66 -18.08 10.43 -0.95
N VAL A 67 -16.98 11.19 -0.96
CA VAL A 67 -17.03 12.66 -0.90
C VAL A 67 -17.76 13.23 -2.11
N PHE A 68 -17.48 12.75 -3.31
CA PHE A 68 -18.12 13.21 -4.54
C PHE A 68 -19.64 12.91 -4.54
N VAL A 69 -20.04 11.68 -4.18
CA VAL A 69 -21.46 11.31 -4.04
C VAL A 69 -22.12 12.19 -2.97
N GLY A 70 -21.46 12.39 -1.82
CA GLY A 70 -21.94 13.29 -0.78
C GLY A 70 -22.18 14.72 -1.30
N LEU A 71 -21.23 15.30 -2.03
CA LEU A 71 -21.37 16.62 -2.64
C LEU A 71 -22.53 16.68 -3.64
N LEU A 72 -22.71 15.66 -4.49
CA LEU A 72 -23.83 15.59 -5.42
C LEU A 72 -25.18 15.50 -4.69
N LEU A 73 -25.25 14.73 -3.60
CA LEU A 73 -26.45 14.63 -2.77
C LEU A 73 -26.75 15.97 -2.08
N VAL A 74 -25.73 16.64 -1.51
CA VAL A 74 -25.87 17.96 -0.89
C VAL A 74 -26.31 19.01 -1.91
N GLN A 75 -25.70 19.03 -3.11
CA GLN A 75 -26.09 19.95 -4.18
C GLN A 75 -27.52 19.69 -4.68
N LYS A 76 -27.92 18.41 -4.81
CA LYS A 76 -29.29 18.02 -5.19
C LYS A 76 -30.29 18.44 -4.12
N HIS A 77 -29.98 18.18 -2.85
CA HIS A 77 -30.82 18.57 -1.72
C HIS A 77 -30.97 20.09 -1.63
N THR A 78 -29.88 20.84 -1.80
CA THR A 78 -29.91 22.31 -1.79
C THR A 78 -30.76 22.85 -2.94
N ARG A 79 -30.66 22.28 -4.15
CA ARG A 79 -31.52 22.67 -5.29
C ARG A 79 -33.00 22.37 -5.05
N VAL A 80 -33.32 21.22 -4.45
CA VAL A 80 -34.71 20.87 -4.09
C VAL A 80 -35.25 21.84 -3.02
N ASN A 81 -34.46 22.17 -2.01
CA ASN A 81 -34.84 23.11 -0.96
C ASN A 81 -35.09 24.51 -1.52
N GLN A 82 -34.22 25.02 -2.39
CA GLN A 82 -34.44 26.30 -3.06
C GLN A 82 -35.72 26.29 -3.90
N LEU A 83 -36.00 25.20 -4.62
CA LEU A 83 -37.24 25.08 -5.39
C LEU A 83 -38.46 25.10 -4.48
N SER A 84 -38.41 24.42 -3.33
CA SER A 84 -39.50 24.45 -2.35
C SER A 84 -39.72 25.85 -1.78
N GLU A 85 -38.67 26.60 -1.48
CA GLU A 85 -38.77 27.99 -1.00
C GLU A 85 -39.33 28.92 -2.08
N THR A 86 -38.95 28.74 -3.35
CA THR A 86 -39.52 29.54 -4.45
C THR A 86 -40.99 29.26 -4.70
N LEU A 87 -41.44 28.01 -4.52
CA LEU A 87 -42.86 27.65 -4.64
C LEU A 87 -43.67 28.16 -3.43
N ASN A 88 -43.11 28.12 -2.22
CA ASN A 88 -43.80 28.54 -1.00
C ASN A 88 -43.92 30.08 -0.86
N ASN A 89 -43.06 30.85 -1.53
CA ASN A 89 -43.09 32.32 -1.52
C ASN A 89 -44.01 32.92 -2.60
N GLN A 90 -44.74 32.08 -3.34
CA GLN A 90 -45.59 32.51 -4.46
C GLN A 90 -47.10 32.29 -4.20
N ASP A 91 -47.45 31.80 -3.00
CA ASP A 91 -48.81 31.81 -2.40
C ASP A 91 -48.94 32.96 -1.39
#